data_AF-A0AAD1VSW5-F1
#
_entry.id   AF-A0AAD1VSW5-F1
#
_cell.length_a   1.000
_cell.length_b   1.000
_cell.length_c   1.000
_cell.angle_alpha   90.00
_cell.angle_beta   90.00
_cell.angle_gamma   90.00
#
_symmetry.space_group_name_H-M   'P 1'
#
loop_
_entity.id
_entity.type
_entity.pdbx_description
1 polymer ?
#
loop_
_entity_poly.entity_id
_entity_poly.type
_entity_poly.pdbx_seq_one_letter_code
_entity_poly.pdbx_strand_id
1 'polypeptide(L)'
;MESSFTHYKEQNVFQNPNRLADFLNNTATYYNSTDIDSHYGKNFMSLDLGFDNNGQESAKHFKLACQTAEILFDLVLISEYFDESLVLLKNARCWTFDDVQSIPLNIRSNTTKQSLPDKTQEKIKNLNQLD
;
A
#
# COMPACT_ATOMS: atom_id res chain seq x y z
N MET A 1 -2.70 -4.08 -1.11
CA MET A 1 -2.21 -5.41 -1.56
C MET A 1 -2.66 -5.82 -2.96
N GLU A 2 -3.95 -5.83 -3.32
CA GLU A 2 -4.37 -6.22 -4.69
C GLU A 2 -3.63 -5.48 -5.81
N SER A 3 -3.52 -4.15 -5.69
CA SER A 3 -2.80 -3.33 -6.67
C SER A 3 -1.35 -3.77 -6.82
N SER A 4 -0.64 -3.95 -5.70
CA SER A 4 0.76 -4.44 -5.69
C SER A 4 0.87 -5.81 -6.37
N PHE A 5 0.01 -6.76 -6.02
CA PHE A 5 0.00 -8.11 -6.60
C PHE A 5 -0.18 -8.08 -8.12
N THR A 6 -1.09 -7.24 -8.63
CA THR A 6 -1.32 -7.13 -10.08
C THR A 6 -0.22 -6.35 -10.79
N HIS A 7 0.24 -5.24 -10.20
CA HIS A 7 1.22 -4.35 -10.81
C HIS A 7 2.62 -4.98 -10.85
N TYR A 8 3.01 -5.67 -9.78
CA TYR A 8 4.31 -6.32 -9.63
C TYR A 8 4.24 -7.84 -9.87
N LYS A 9 3.28 -8.29 -10.69
CA LYS A 9 3.02 -9.72 -10.92
C LYS A 9 4.25 -10.50 -11.39
N GLU A 10 5.16 -9.85 -12.12
CA GLU A 10 6.40 -10.44 -12.65
C GLU A 10 7.59 -10.43 -11.65
N GLN A 11 7.42 -9.87 -10.44
CA GLN A 11 8.47 -9.89 -9.41
C GLN A 11 8.50 -11.25 -8.71
N ASN A 12 9.64 -11.66 -8.15
CA ASN A 12 9.83 -13.00 -7.58
C ASN A 12 8.80 -13.34 -6.51
N VAL A 13 8.47 -12.36 -5.65
CA VAL A 13 7.43 -12.51 -4.61
C VAL A 13 6.03 -12.84 -5.16
N PHE A 14 5.73 -12.46 -6.41
CA PHE A 14 4.41 -12.64 -7.01
C PHE A 14 4.37 -13.47 -8.31
N GLN A 15 5.50 -13.82 -8.93
CA GLN A 15 5.52 -14.51 -10.23
C GLN A 15 4.86 -15.90 -10.16
N ASN A 16 5.13 -16.65 -9.09
CA ASN A 16 4.65 -18.02 -8.90
C ASN A 16 3.15 -18.16 -8.53
N PRO A 17 2.58 -17.40 -7.57
CA PRO A 17 1.16 -17.54 -7.24
C PRO A 17 0.25 -17.03 -8.37
N ASN A 18 -0.62 -17.87 -8.92
CA ASN A 18 -1.51 -17.49 -10.02
C ASN A 18 -2.56 -16.45 -9.60
N ARG A 19 -3.08 -16.56 -8.37
CA ARG A 19 -4.06 -15.63 -7.79
C ARG A 19 -3.56 -15.08 -6.47
N LEU A 20 -4.05 -13.90 -6.09
CA LEU A 20 -3.76 -13.29 -4.79
C LEU A 20 -4.12 -14.24 -3.63
N ALA A 21 -5.23 -14.97 -3.75
CA ALA A 21 -5.62 -15.95 -2.74
C ALA A 21 -4.60 -17.08 -2.57
N ASP A 22 -3.92 -17.51 -3.65
CA ASP A 22 -2.89 -18.55 -3.58
C ASP A 22 -1.67 -18.06 -2.80
N PHE A 23 -1.26 -16.82 -3.05
CA PHE A 23 -0.21 -16.12 -2.31
C PHE A 23 -0.55 -16.02 -0.81
N LEU A 24 -1.75 -15.56 -0.47
CA LEU A 24 -2.21 -15.40 0.92
C LEU A 24 -2.44 -16.73 1.65
N ASN A 25 -2.73 -17.80 0.93
CA ASN A 25 -2.91 -19.13 1.51
C ASN A 25 -1.58 -19.81 1.83
N ASN A 26 -0.50 -19.46 1.11
CA ASN A 26 0.81 -20.10 1.21
C ASN A 26 1.93 -19.07 1.32
N THR A 27 1.72 -18.00 2.11
CA THR A 27 2.66 -16.87 2.17
C THR A 27 4.06 -17.30 2.59
N ALA A 28 4.20 -18.24 3.52
CA ALA A 28 5.51 -18.79 3.93
C ALA A 28 6.28 -19.48 2.79
N THR A 29 5.60 -19.90 1.72
CA THR A 29 6.22 -20.50 0.54
C THR A 29 6.67 -19.45 -0.46
N TYR A 30 5.93 -18.34 -0.59
CA TYR A 30 6.14 -17.34 -1.62
C TYR A 30 6.88 -16.08 -1.15
N TYR A 31 6.90 -15.84 0.17
CA TYR A 31 7.50 -14.66 0.77
C TYR A 31 8.73 -15.04 1.57
N ASN A 32 9.87 -14.45 1.21
CA ASN A 32 11.10 -14.49 1.97
C ASN A 32 11.65 -13.07 2.11
N SER A 33 11.85 -12.60 3.34
CA SER A 33 12.27 -11.22 3.63
C SER A 33 13.66 -10.87 3.12
N THR A 34 14.48 -11.86 2.74
CA THR A 34 15.82 -11.62 2.18
C THR A 34 15.81 -11.44 0.67
N ASP A 35 14.69 -11.71 0.00
CA ASP A 35 14.59 -11.58 -1.45
C ASP A 35 14.53 -10.09 -1.85
N ILE A 36 15.18 -9.75 -2.97
CA ILE A 36 15.40 -8.37 -3.42
C ILE A 36 14.12 -7.58 -3.67
N ASP A 37 13.01 -8.27 -3.96
CA ASP A 37 11.71 -7.69 -4.29
C ASP A 37 10.62 -8.09 -3.28
N SER A 38 11.02 -8.67 -2.14
CA SER A 38 10.10 -9.11 -1.08
C SER A 38 9.22 -7.98 -0.56
N HIS A 39 9.72 -6.74 -0.58
CA HIS A 39 9.02 -5.57 -0.07
C HIS A 39 7.69 -5.27 -0.76
N TYR A 40 7.47 -5.74 -2.00
CA TYR A 40 6.15 -5.62 -2.64
C TYR A 40 5.08 -6.53 -2.02
N GLY A 41 5.50 -7.59 -1.32
CA GLY A 41 4.65 -8.66 -0.80
C GLY A 41 4.04 -8.44 0.58
N LYS A 42 4.57 -7.50 1.38
CA LYS A 42 4.17 -7.30 2.77
C LYS A 42 4.51 -5.89 3.26
N ASN A 43 3.58 -5.26 3.98
CA ASN A 43 3.71 -3.94 4.62
C ASN A 43 4.27 -2.88 3.66
N PHE A 44 3.68 -2.79 2.46
CA PHE A 44 4.23 -1.96 1.39
C PHE A 44 4.11 -0.46 1.71
N MET A 45 3.06 -0.04 2.43
CA MET A 45 2.93 1.36 2.85
C MET A 45 3.99 1.73 3.90
N SER A 46 4.29 0.82 4.83
CA SER A 46 5.38 1.00 5.78
C SER A 46 6.72 1.24 5.07
N LEU A 47 6.99 0.52 3.99
CA LEU A 47 8.17 0.75 3.15
C LEU A 47 8.13 2.15 2.49
N ASP A 48 7.02 2.51 1.87
CA ASP A 48 6.86 3.81 1.18
C ASP A 48 7.08 5.00 2.13
N LEU A 49 6.73 4.83 3.41
CA LEU A 49 6.97 5.82 4.47
C LEU A 49 8.38 5.74 5.09
N GLY A 50 9.24 4.85 4.60
CA GLY A 50 10.64 4.72 5.02
C GLY A 50 10.89 3.80 6.22
N PHE A 51 9.91 2.97 6.61
CA PHE A 51 10.04 1.99 7.68
C PHE A 51 10.43 0.61 7.16
N ASP A 52 10.95 -0.24 8.04
CA ASP A 52 11.22 -1.65 7.72
C ASP A 52 9.90 -2.41 7.58
N ASN A 53 9.60 -2.88 6.37
CA ASN A 53 8.39 -3.65 6.05
C ASN A 53 8.38 -5.05 6.70
N ASN A 54 9.54 -5.52 7.17
CA ASN A 54 9.69 -6.73 7.98
C ASN A 54 9.88 -6.43 9.48
N GLY A 55 9.66 -5.17 9.88
CA GLY A 55 9.85 -4.70 11.24
C GLY A 55 8.92 -5.36 12.26
N GLN A 56 9.15 -5.05 13.53
CA GLN A 56 8.39 -5.65 14.64
C GLN A 56 6.92 -5.19 14.64
N GLU A 57 6.02 -6.14 14.47
CA GLU A 57 4.57 -5.96 14.61
C GLU A 57 4.19 -5.78 16.09
N SER A 58 4.17 -4.54 16.55
CA SER A 58 3.76 -4.20 17.91
C SER A 58 3.16 -2.81 18.00
N ALA A 59 2.24 -2.62 18.95
CA ALA A 59 1.60 -1.32 19.18
C ALA A 59 2.62 -0.19 19.45
N LYS A 60 3.76 -0.52 20.08
CA LYS A 60 4.85 0.45 20.31
C LYS A 60 5.50 0.89 19.01
N HIS A 61 5.84 -0.04 18.12
CA HIS A 61 6.46 0.28 16.83
C HIS A 61 5.50 1.04 15.93
N PHE A 62 4.23 0.62 15.88
CA PHE A 62 3.18 1.34 15.15
C PHE A 62 3.03 2.78 15.63
N LYS A 63 2.92 2.99 16.96
CA LYS A 63 2.83 4.34 17.53
C LYS A 63 4.04 5.20 17.18
N LEU A 64 5.25 4.64 17.24
CA LEU A 64 6.46 5.36 16.87
C LEU A 64 6.49 5.70 15.38
N ALA A 65 6.04 4.80 14.50
CA ALA A 65 5.93 5.06 13.07
C ALA A 65 4.94 6.19 12.79
N CYS A 66 3.76 6.18 13.41
CA CYS A 66 2.80 7.29 13.29
C CYS A 66 3.39 8.62 13.75
N GLN A 67 4.03 8.66 14.92
CA GLN A 67 4.67 9.87 15.44
C GLN A 67 5.78 10.37 14.51
N THR A 68 6.53 9.45 13.92
CA THR A 68 7.60 9.78 12.96
C THR A 68 6.99 10.36 11.69
N ALA A 69 5.92 9.75 11.16
CA ALA A 69 5.23 10.25 9.98
C ALA A 69 4.63 11.65 10.22
N GLU A 70 4.03 11.89 11.39
CA GLU A 70 3.51 13.22 11.79
C GLU A 70 4.60 14.30 11.86
N ILE A 71 5.83 13.92 12.19
CA ILE A 71 6.97 14.86 12.25
C ILE A 71 7.56 15.10 10.86
N LEU A 72 7.62 14.06 10.01
CA LEU A 72 8.30 14.12 8.71
C LEU A 72 7.43 14.72 7.61
N PHE A 73 6.12 14.50 7.65
CA PHE A 73 5.21 14.90 6.58
C PHE A 73 4.26 15.99 7.06
N ASP A 74 4.38 17.19 6.47
CA ASP A 74 3.45 18.29 6.72
C ASP A 74 2.02 18.00 6.20
N LEU A 75 1.91 17.13 5.18
CA LEU A 75 0.66 16.76 4.54
C LEU A 75 0.77 15.36 3.91
N VAL A 76 -0.19 14.49 4.23
CA VAL A 76 -0.38 13.17 3.60
C VAL A 76 -1.70 13.19 2.84
N LEU A 77 -1.68 12.75 1.59
CA LEU A 77 -2.82 12.71 0.69
C LEU A 77 -3.32 11.28 0.53
N ILE A 78 -4.63 11.09 0.36
CA ILE A 78 -5.25 9.77 0.29
C ILE A 78 -5.76 9.53 -1.13
N SER A 79 -5.33 8.42 -1.73
CA SER A 79 -5.65 8.10 -3.13
C SER A 79 -7.15 7.87 -3.36
N GLU A 80 -7.86 7.35 -2.36
CA GLU A 80 -9.30 7.13 -2.36
C GLU A 80 -10.12 8.43 -2.29
N TYR A 81 -9.48 9.52 -1.87
CA TYR A 81 -10.02 10.89 -1.82
C TYR A 81 -9.13 11.82 -2.65
N PHE A 82 -8.77 11.40 -3.86
CA PHE A 82 -7.77 12.07 -4.67
C PHE A 82 -8.14 13.53 -4.96
N ASP A 83 -9.38 13.80 -5.37
CA ASP A 83 -9.84 15.15 -5.71
C ASP A 83 -9.84 16.06 -4.47
N GLU A 84 -10.35 15.57 -3.33
CA GLU A 84 -10.32 16.31 -2.06
C GLU A 84 -8.87 16.53 -1.57
N SER A 85 -8.01 15.53 -1.77
CA SER A 85 -6.59 15.61 -1.46
C SER A 85 -5.89 16.68 -2.28
N LEU A 86 -6.24 16.84 -3.56
CA LEU A 86 -5.71 17.92 -4.41
C LEU A 86 -6.19 19.30 -3.94
N VAL A 87 -7.41 19.42 -3.43
CA VAL A 87 -7.89 20.67 -2.82
C VAL A 87 -7.08 21.02 -1.57
N LEU A 88 -6.78 20.04 -0.72
CA LEU A 88 -5.91 20.24 0.44
C LEU A 88 -4.49 20.64 0.04
N LEU A 89 -3.90 19.96 -0.94
CA LEU A 89 -2.57 20.27 -1.47
C LEU A 89 -2.52 21.69 -2.04
N LYS A 90 -3.51 22.07 -2.86
CA LYS A 90 -3.66 23.40 -3.42
C LYS A 90 -3.63 24.45 -2.31
N ASN A 91 -4.42 24.27 -1.25
CA ASN A 91 -4.50 25.23 -0.15
C ASN A 91 -3.20 25.28 0.66
N ALA A 92 -2.59 24.13 0.97
CA ALA A 92 -1.33 24.05 1.71
C ALA A 92 -0.16 24.71 0.97
N ARG A 93 -0.19 24.75 -0.36
CA ARG A 93 0.84 25.38 -1.20
C ARG A 93 0.46 26.77 -1.72
N CYS A 94 -0.69 27.31 -1.32
CA CYS A 94 -1.24 28.57 -1.84
C CYS A 94 -1.36 28.59 -3.37
N TRP A 95 -1.63 27.44 -3.97
CA TRP A 95 -1.78 27.27 -5.41
C TRP A 95 -3.17 27.65 -5.92
N THR A 96 -3.28 27.76 -7.24
CA THR A 96 -4.53 27.90 -7.98
C THR A 96 -5.03 26.52 -8.43
N PHE A 97 -6.24 26.46 -9.02
CA PHE A 97 -6.76 25.19 -9.56
C PHE A 97 -6.00 24.72 -10.81
N ASP A 98 -5.37 25.64 -11.55
CA ASP A 98 -4.57 25.30 -12.73
C ASP A 98 -3.32 24.49 -12.36
N ASP A 99 -2.75 24.74 -11.17
CA ASP A 99 -1.57 24.04 -10.65
C ASP A 99 -1.85 22.61 -10.18
N VAL A 100 -3.12 22.26 -9.94
CA VAL A 100 -3.55 20.93 -9.48
C VAL A 100 -4.37 20.19 -10.54
N GLN A 101 -4.30 20.62 -11.79
CA GLN A 101 -4.91 19.87 -12.89
C GLN A 101 -4.21 18.53 -13.06
N SER A 102 -4.98 17.44 -13.01
CA SER A 102 -4.48 16.06 -13.07
C SER A 102 -5.11 15.26 -14.19
N ILE A 103 -4.34 14.34 -14.77
CA ILE A 103 -4.85 13.31 -15.67
C ILE A 103 -4.91 11.99 -14.88
N PRO A 104 -6.08 11.34 -14.80
CA PRO A 104 -6.20 10.08 -14.09
C PRO A 104 -5.39 8.97 -14.76
N LEU A 105 -4.43 8.40 -14.01
CA LEU A 105 -3.64 7.24 -14.42
C LEU A 105 -3.83 6.10 -13.42
N ASN A 106 -3.64 4.85 -13.87
CA ASN A 106 -3.73 3.64 -13.04
C ASN A 106 -5.09 3.46 -12.31
N ILE A 107 -6.16 4.06 -12.82
CA ILE A 107 -7.50 3.88 -12.26
C ILE A 107 -8.00 2.48 -12.60
N ARG A 108 -8.33 1.70 -11.56
CA ARG A 108 -9.06 0.44 -11.73
C ARG A 108 -10.50 0.73 -12.15
N SER A 109 -10.92 0.14 -13.27
CA SER A 109 -12.30 0.20 -13.72
C SER A 109 -13.25 -0.44 -12.71
N ASN A 110 -14.49 0.04 -12.62
CA ASN A 110 -15.50 -0.60 -11.77
C ASN A 110 -15.81 -2.05 -12.20
N THR A 111 -15.51 -2.42 -13.45
CA THR A 111 -15.64 -3.78 -13.95
C THR A 111 -14.56 -4.74 -13.46
N THR A 112 -13.39 -4.22 -13.05
CA THR A 112 -12.26 -5.01 -12.53
C THR A 112 -12.14 -4.94 -11.00
N LYS A 113 -12.89 -4.03 -10.36
CA LYS A 113 -13.08 -4.02 -8.90
C LYS A 113 -14.00 -5.17 -8.51
N GLN A 114 -13.42 -6.26 -8.04
CA GLN A 114 -14.16 -7.37 -7.46
C GLN A 114 -14.12 -7.25 -5.95
N SER A 115 -15.27 -7.44 -5.29
CA SER A 115 -15.29 -7.54 -3.83
C SER A 115 -14.53 -8.79 -3.40
N LEU A 116 -13.50 -8.62 -2.58
CA LEU A 116 -12.78 -9.75 -2.01
C LEU A 116 -13.63 -10.40 -0.91
N PRO A 117 -13.64 -11.75 -0.81
CA PRO A 117 -14.25 -12.43 0.33
C PRO A 117 -13.65 -11.94 1.65
N ASP A 118 -14.48 -11.82 2.69
CA ASP A 118 -14.05 -11.31 4.02
C ASP A 118 -12.82 -12.05 4.56
N LYS A 119 -12.81 -13.38 4.41
CA LYS A 119 -11.67 -14.22 4.79
C LYS A 119 -10.37 -13.83 4.09
N THR A 120 -10.43 -13.40 2.83
CA THR A 120 -9.26 -12.91 2.09
C THR A 120 -8.83 -11.54 2.60
N GLN A 121 -9.78 -10.65 2.90
CA GLN A 121 -9.49 -9.33 3.47
C GLN A 121 -8.82 -9.45 4.85
N GLU A 122 -9.29 -10.35 5.71
CA GLU A 122 -8.68 -10.63 7.01
C GLU A 122 -7.24 -11.13 6.87
N LYS A 123 -6.97 -12.02 5.91
CA LYS A 123 -5.61 -12.47 5.63
C LYS A 123 -4.69 -11.34 5.16
N ILE A 124 -5.21 -10.43 4.34
CA ILE A 124 -4.46 -9.23 3.92
C ILE A 124 -4.13 -8.37 5.15
N LYS A 125 -5.09 -8.12 6.04
CA LYS A 125 -4.87 -7.33 7.26
C LYS A 125 -3.84 -8.00 8.18
N ASN A 126 -3.95 -9.32 8.38
CA ASN A 126 -3.01 -10.07 9.22
C ASN A 126 -1.59 -10.12 8.64
N LEU A 127 -1.46 -10.16 7.31
CA LEU A 127 -0.16 -10.10 6.64
C LEU A 127 0.46 -8.70 6.72
N ASN A 128 -0.36 -7.65 6.62
CA ASN A 128 0.11 -6.27 6.59
C ASN A 128 -0.17 -5.53 7.91
N GLN A 129 0.20 -6.10 9.06
CA GLN A 129 -0.12 -5.51 10.37
C GLN A 129 0.57 -4.18 10.68
N LEU A 130 1.55 -3.77 9.86
CA LEU A 130 2.20 -2.46 10.00
C LEU A 130 1.51 -1.37 9.16
N ASP A 131 0.56 -1.75 8.29
CA ASP A 131 -0.24 -0.87 7.42
C ASP A 131 -1.71 -0.77 7.91
#